data_AF-A0A7S4CCX1-F1
#
_entry.id   AF-A0A7S4CCX1-F1
#
_cell.length_a   1.000
_cell.length_b   1.000
_cell.length_c   1.000
_cell.angle_alpha   90.00
_cell.angle_beta   90.00
_cell.angle_gamma   90.00
#
_symmetry.space_group_name_H-M   'P 1'
#
loop_
_entity.id
_entity.type
_entity.pdbx_description
1 polymer ?
#
loop_
_entity_poly.entity_id
_entity_poly.type
_entity_poly.pdbx_seq_one_letter_code
_entity_poly.pdbx_strand_id
1 'polypeptide(L)'
;SDGNGKFHLQTESPDEEALVEFAAKMGFEFVRRKGAKSMVVKQGGTEVEYPVLAVIPFNSDRKRMSVIVQLPKGDLFLYCKGADSVMLNLLSPTSKYVSETQQHLKDFSEEGLRTLICASRTLDLPTFRAWHLRWQTAKKSIGAERQQQLDIVGAE
;
A
#
# COMPACT_ATOMS: atom_id res chain seq x y z
N SER A 1 -11.47 -18.29 15.73
CA SER A 1 -12.74 -17.61 16.00
C SER A 1 -13.01 -17.66 17.49
N ASP A 2 -12.43 -16.71 18.19
CA ASP A 2 -12.86 -16.21 19.48
C ASP A 2 -14.30 -15.67 19.29
N GLY A 3 -15.24 -16.18 20.09
CA GLY A 3 -16.70 -16.17 19.88
C GLY A 3 -17.39 -14.80 19.90
N ASN A 4 -16.74 -13.74 19.43
CA ASN A 4 -17.22 -12.37 19.38
C ASN A 4 -17.25 -11.79 17.94
N GLY A 5 -17.09 -12.62 16.91
CA GLY A 5 -17.13 -12.19 15.50
C GLY A 5 -16.01 -11.23 15.07
N LYS A 6 -15.07 -10.90 15.96
CA LYS A 6 -13.87 -10.13 15.62
C LYS A 6 -12.89 -11.04 14.87
N PHE A 7 -12.70 -10.75 13.59
CA PHE A 7 -11.57 -11.29 12.84
C PHE A 7 -10.29 -10.62 13.37
N HIS A 8 -9.42 -11.40 14.01
CA HIS A 8 -8.06 -10.95 14.31
C HIS A 8 -7.30 -10.81 12.98
N LEU A 9 -7.11 -9.57 12.55
CA LEU A 9 -6.21 -9.24 11.45
C LEU A 9 -4.77 -9.52 11.90
N GLN A 10 -4.10 -10.45 11.23
CA GLN A 10 -2.66 -10.59 11.39
C GLN A 10 -1.99 -9.48 10.57
N THR A 11 -1.51 -8.47 11.28
CA THR A 11 -0.75 -7.35 10.71
C THR A 11 0.74 -7.53 11.00
N GLU A 12 1.59 -6.92 10.16
CA GLU A 12 3.05 -6.98 10.36
C GLU A 12 3.54 -5.87 11.32
N SER A 13 2.68 -4.88 11.61
CA SER A 13 2.97 -3.87 12.63
C SER A 13 1.70 -3.30 13.31
N PRO A 14 1.84 -2.76 14.54
CA PRO A 14 0.75 -2.08 15.25
C PRO A 14 0.19 -0.87 14.49
N ASP A 15 0.98 -0.24 13.62
CA ASP A 15 0.53 0.89 12.81
C ASP A 15 -0.46 0.44 11.75
N GLU A 16 -0.19 -0.72 11.14
CA GLU A 16 -1.11 -1.26 10.14
C GLU A 16 -2.43 -1.68 10.77
N GLU A 17 -2.38 -2.23 11.98
CA GLU A 17 -3.58 -2.60 12.75
C GLU A 17 -4.43 -1.35 13.02
N ALA A 18 -3.83 -0.30 13.59
CA ALA A 18 -4.52 0.95 13.86
C ALA A 18 -5.15 1.57 12.60
N LEU A 19 -4.45 1.53 11.47
CA LEU A 19 -4.97 2.03 10.19
C LEU A 19 -6.17 1.22 9.69
N VAL A 20 -6.12 -0.11 9.78
CA VAL A 20 -7.23 -0.98 9.33
C VAL A 20 -8.43 -0.86 10.27
N GLU A 21 -8.21 -0.77 11.58
CA GLU A 21 -9.28 -0.51 12.55
C GLU A 21 -9.97 0.84 12.30
N PHE A 22 -9.18 1.88 12.03
CA PHE A 22 -9.73 3.19 11.69
C PHE A 22 -10.55 3.14 10.39
N ALA A 23 -10.04 2.47 9.35
CA ALA A 23 -10.79 2.28 8.11
C ALA A 23 -12.12 1.56 8.34
N ALA A 24 -12.14 0.52 9.17
CA ALA A 24 -13.37 -0.19 9.54
C ALA A 24 -14.37 0.73 10.27
N LYS A 25 -13.90 1.56 11.22
CA LYS A 25 -14.72 2.57 11.89
C LYS A 25 -15.30 3.59 10.92
N MET A 26 -14.61 3.89 9.83
CA MET A 26 -15.06 4.77 8.75
C MET A 26 -15.95 4.06 7.71
N GLY A 27 -16.33 2.80 7.93
CA GLY A 27 -17.22 2.05 7.05
C GLY A 27 -16.53 1.28 5.91
N PHE A 28 -15.20 1.15 5.96
CA PHE A 28 -14.38 0.37 5.04
C PHE A 28 -13.75 -0.81 5.79
N GLU A 29 -14.50 -1.90 5.91
CA GLU A 29 -14.09 -3.07 6.69
C GLU A 29 -13.31 -4.04 5.79
N PHE A 30 -12.04 -4.30 6.11
CA PHE A 30 -11.32 -5.41 5.51
C PHE A 30 -11.94 -6.73 5.98
N VAL A 31 -12.38 -7.56 5.03
CA VAL A 31 -13.05 -8.84 5.37
C VAL A 31 -12.07 -10.00 5.28
N ARG A 32 -11.43 -10.19 4.12
CA ARG A 32 -10.54 -11.34 3.87
C ARG A 32 -9.63 -11.12 2.66
N ARG A 33 -8.54 -11.89 2.59
CA ARG A 33 -7.80 -12.14 1.34
C ARG A 33 -8.34 -13.39 0.65
N LYS A 34 -8.42 -13.39 -0.69
CA LYS A 34 -8.58 -14.61 -1.49
C LYS A 34 -7.21 -14.99 -2.06
N GLY A 35 -6.42 -15.66 -1.22
CA GLY A 35 -5.02 -15.96 -1.51
C GLY A 35 -4.20 -14.69 -1.74
N ALA A 36 -3.18 -14.76 -2.61
CA ALA A 36 -2.34 -13.61 -2.95
C ALA A 36 -2.94 -12.69 -4.04
N LYS A 37 -4.11 -13.04 -4.60
CA LYS A 37 -4.62 -12.43 -5.85
C LYS A 37 -5.65 -11.34 -5.64
N SER A 38 -6.37 -11.34 -4.53
CA SER A 38 -7.37 -10.30 -4.25
C SER A 38 -7.66 -10.15 -2.76
N MET A 39 -8.26 -9.01 -2.41
CA MET A 39 -8.82 -8.71 -1.09
C MET A 39 -10.28 -8.34 -1.22
N VAL A 40 -11.06 -8.65 -0.19
CA VAL A 40 -12.48 -8.29 -0.08
C VAL A 40 -12.63 -7.24 1.00
N VAL A 41 -13.22 -6.11 0.64
CA VAL A 41 -13.52 -4.98 1.54
C VAL A 41 -15.01 -4.75 1.53
N LYS A 42 -15.64 -4.66 2.70
CA LYS A 42 -17.04 -4.30 2.84
C LYS A 42 -17.15 -2.78 2.95
N GLN A 43 -17.90 -2.19 2.03
CA GLN A 43 -18.09 -0.75 1.88
C GLN A 43 -19.59 -0.46 1.87
N GLY A 44 -20.08 0.32 2.84
CA GLY A 44 -21.51 0.62 2.94
C GLY A 44 -22.39 -0.63 3.00
N GLY A 45 -21.91 -1.70 3.64
CA GLY A 45 -22.62 -2.99 3.73
C GLY A 45 -22.37 -3.97 2.57
N THR A 46 -21.76 -3.53 1.47
CA THR A 46 -21.53 -4.37 0.28
C THR A 46 -20.09 -4.85 0.22
N GLU A 47 -19.87 -6.16 0.04
CA GLU A 47 -18.54 -6.71 -0.22
C GLU A 47 -18.08 -6.38 -1.64
N VAL A 48 -16.91 -5.75 -1.76
CA VAL A 48 -16.25 -5.42 -3.01
C VAL A 48 -14.91 -6.14 -3.06
N GLU A 49 -14.65 -6.84 -4.16
CA GLU A 49 -13.39 -7.54 -4.40
C GLU A 49 -12.42 -6.67 -5.20
N TYR A 50 -11.19 -6.56 -4.71
CA TYR A 50 -10.09 -5.83 -5.33
C TYR A 50 -8.97 -6.80 -5.71
N PRO A 51 -8.72 -7.03 -7.00
CA PRO A 51 -7.53 -7.74 -7.46
C PRO A 51 -6.27 -7.00 -6.98
N VAL A 52 -5.36 -7.75 -6.34
CA VAL A 52 -4.05 -7.30 -5.91
C VAL A 52 -3.03 -7.82 -6.92
N LEU A 53 -2.51 -6.92 -7.73
CA LEU A 53 -1.65 -7.24 -8.87
C LEU A 53 -0.18 -7.35 -8.45
N ALA A 54 0.25 -6.53 -7.50
CA ALA A 54 1.57 -6.61 -6.90
C ALA A 54 1.56 -6.05 -5.48
N VAL A 55 2.38 -6.65 -4.61
CA VAL A 55 2.73 -6.09 -3.30
C VAL A 55 4.25 -5.93 -3.30
N ILE A 56 4.71 -4.69 -3.13
CA ILE A 56 6.12 -4.35 -2.97
C ILE A 56 6.31 -4.11 -1.47
N PRO A 57 6.93 -5.06 -0.75
CA PRO A 57 6.99 -5.02 0.70
C PRO A 57 7.80 -3.82 1.20
N PHE A 58 7.64 -3.53 2.49
CA PHE A 58 8.54 -2.62 3.18
C PHE A 58 9.97 -3.19 3.17
N ASN A 59 10.95 -2.33 2.92
CA ASN A 59 12.35 -2.61 3.24
C ASN A 59 12.98 -1.35 3.85
N SER A 60 14.05 -1.52 4.62
CA SER A 60 14.75 -0.43 5.32
C SER A 60 15.31 0.63 4.39
N ASP A 61 15.62 0.25 3.15
CA ASP A 61 16.27 1.12 2.18
C ASP A 61 15.27 2.07 1.52
N ARG A 62 14.09 1.57 1.16
CA ARG A 62 13.00 2.34 0.54
C ARG A 62 12.14 3.07 1.55
N LYS A 63 12.08 2.59 2.81
CA LYS A 63 11.27 3.11 3.94
C LYS A 63 9.79 3.31 3.60
N ARG A 64 9.27 2.48 2.70
CA ARG A 64 7.89 2.52 2.21
C ARG A 64 7.45 1.14 1.72
N MET A 65 6.15 0.92 1.70
CA MET A 65 5.53 -0.24 1.06
C MET A 65 4.49 0.22 0.05
N SER A 66 4.29 -0.59 -0.98
CA SER A 66 3.37 -0.24 -2.05
C SER A 66 2.53 -1.44 -2.49
N VAL A 67 1.34 -1.17 -2.96
CA VAL A 67 0.43 -2.16 -3.52
C VAL A 67 -0.15 -1.64 -4.82
N ILE A 68 -0.18 -2.49 -5.84
CA ILE A 68 -0.89 -2.22 -7.08
C ILE A 68 -2.18 -3.02 -7.06
N VAL A 69 -3.30 -2.32 -7.19
CA VAL A 69 -4.64 -2.90 -7.21
C VAL A 69 -5.39 -2.51 -8.47
N GLN A 70 -6.33 -3.35 -8.87
CA GLN A 70 -7.33 -2.99 -9.86
C GLN A 70 -8.61 -2.55 -9.14
N LEU A 71 -9.12 -1.38 -9.48
CA LEU A 71 -10.40 -0.89 -8.97
C LEU A 71 -11.56 -1.52 -9.75
N PRO A 72 -12.81 -1.50 -9.22
CA PRO A 72 -13.97 -2.11 -9.87
C PRO A 72 -14.25 -1.63 -11.31
N LYS A 73 -13.82 -0.41 -11.65
CA LYS A 73 -13.97 0.16 -13.01
C LYS A 73 -12.87 -0.28 -13.99
N GLY A 74 -11.91 -1.08 -13.53
CA GLY A 74 -10.79 -1.59 -14.33
C GLY A 74 -9.50 -0.76 -14.21
N ASP A 75 -9.57 0.45 -13.63
CA ASP A 75 -8.42 1.32 -13.41
C ASP A 75 -7.37 0.68 -12.51
N LEU A 76 -6.11 0.94 -12.81
CA LEU A 76 -4.97 0.46 -12.04
C LEU A 76 -4.45 1.55 -11.13
N PHE A 77 -4.35 1.24 -9.83
CA PHE A 77 -3.86 2.19 -8.83
C PHE A 77 -2.66 1.61 -8.10
N LEU A 78 -1.59 2.41 -8.04
CA LEU A 78 -0.50 2.24 -7.08
C LEU A 78 -0.85 3.02 -5.82
N TYR A 79 -0.97 2.33 -4.70
CA TYR A 79 -1.00 2.94 -3.37
C TYR A 79 0.34 2.73 -2.70
N CYS A 80 0.86 3.77 -2.04
CA CYS A 80 2.13 3.71 -1.34
C CYS A 80 2.01 4.43 0.01
N LYS A 81 2.48 3.77 1.07
CA LYS A 81 2.63 4.38 2.39
C LYS A 81 4.06 4.25 2.88
N GLY A 82 4.59 5.29 3.52
CA GLY A 82 5.97 5.29 3.99
C GLY A 82 6.33 6.53 4.79
N ALA A 83 7.61 6.62 5.16
CA ALA A 83 8.14 7.75 5.89
C ALA A 83 8.10 9.04 5.06
N ASP A 84 7.91 10.16 5.73
CA ASP A 84 7.96 11.52 5.16
C ASP A 84 9.25 11.80 4.38
N SER A 85 10.39 11.40 4.94
CA SER A 85 11.74 11.55 4.38
C SER A 85 11.93 10.95 2.98
N VAL A 86 11.12 9.95 2.61
CA VAL A 86 11.14 9.33 1.28
C VAL A 86 9.94 9.70 0.43
N MET A 87 8.74 9.77 1.03
CA MET A 87 7.50 9.93 0.29
C MET A 87 7.39 11.30 -0.37
N LEU A 88 7.83 12.38 0.29
CA LEU A 88 7.74 13.75 -0.24
C LEU A 88 8.52 13.93 -1.55
N ASN A 89 9.66 13.23 -1.69
CA ASN A 89 10.51 13.30 -2.90
C ASN A 89 9.93 12.53 -4.09
N LEU A 90 8.93 11.67 -3.86
CA LEU A 90 8.28 10.84 -4.89
C LEU A 90 6.99 11.48 -5.44
N LEU A 91 6.53 12.57 -4.83
CA LEU A 91 5.30 13.24 -5.23
C LEU A 91 5.51 14.02 -6.54
N SER A 92 4.47 14.07 -7.37
CA SER A 92 4.48 14.95 -8.54
C SER A 92 4.60 16.42 -8.09
N PRO A 93 5.33 17.29 -8.82
CA PRO A 93 5.32 18.73 -8.59
C PRO A 93 3.92 19.36 -8.61
N THR A 94 2.95 18.70 -9.26
CA THR A 94 1.55 19.13 -9.35
C THR A 94 0.66 18.63 -8.21
N SER A 95 1.24 18.02 -7.17
CA SER A 95 0.49 17.49 -6.04
C SER A 95 -0.06 18.63 -5.18
N LYS A 96 -1.39 18.68 -5.02
CA LYS A 96 -2.10 19.86 -4.47
C LYS A 96 -1.82 20.13 -2.98
N TYR A 97 -1.66 19.09 -2.17
CA TYR A 97 -1.69 19.18 -0.70
C TYR A 97 -0.31 19.08 -0.04
N VAL A 98 0.79 19.23 -0.79
CA VAL A 98 2.15 19.00 -0.28
C VAL A 98 2.48 19.93 0.89
N SER A 99 2.27 21.23 0.71
CA SER A 99 2.65 22.23 1.73
C SER A 99 1.82 22.09 3.01
N GLU A 100 0.51 21.88 2.90
CA GLU A 100 -0.38 21.67 4.05
C GLU A 100 -0.02 20.36 4.79
N THR A 101 0.22 19.27 4.05
CA THR A 101 0.65 18.00 4.64
C THR A 101 1.99 18.15 5.38
N GLN A 102 2.95 18.90 4.81
CA GLN A 102 4.22 19.19 5.49
C GLN A 102 4.06 20.03 6.76
N GLN A 103 3.00 20.84 6.87
CA GLN A 103 2.71 21.52 8.13
C GLN A 103 2.20 20.52 9.17
N HIS A 104 1.18 19.74 8.84
CA HIS A 104 0.62 18.74 9.76
C HIS A 104 1.66 17.70 10.21
N LEU A 105 2.61 17.32 9.35
CA LEU A 105 3.69 16.41 9.72
C LEU A 105 4.60 17.00 10.82
N LYS A 106 4.87 18.31 10.76
CA LYS A 106 5.64 19.00 11.81
C LYS A 106 4.85 19.03 13.11
N ASP A 107 3.59 19.45 13.05
CA ASP A 107 2.71 19.55 14.23
C ASP A 107 2.59 18.18 14.94
N PHE A 108 2.34 17.10 14.18
CA PHE A 108 2.26 15.75 14.73
C PHE A 108 3.59 15.26 15.31
N SER A 109 4.72 15.61 14.69
CA SER A 109 6.04 15.26 15.21
C SER A 109 6.36 16.00 16.51
N GLU A 110 5.92 17.25 16.66
CA GLU A 110 6.08 18.04 17.90
C GLU A 110 5.26 17.44 19.05
N GLU A 111 4.13 16.82 18.74
CA GLU A 111 3.30 16.05 19.69
C GLU A 111 3.83 14.62 19.94
N GLY A 112 4.92 14.20 19.29
CA GLY A 112 5.52 12.87 19.44
C GLY A 112 4.75 11.74 18.75
N LEU A 113 3.86 12.07 17.80
CA LEU A 113 3.08 11.09 17.05
C LEU A 113 3.91 10.48 15.93
N ARG A 114 3.68 9.18 15.68
CA ARG A 114 4.24 8.50 14.50
C ARG A 114 3.42 8.84 13.27
N THR A 115 4.08 9.32 12.24
CA THR A 115 3.45 9.76 10.98
C THR A 115 3.81 8.84 9.82
N LEU A 116 2.87 8.68 8.90
CA LEU A 116 3.08 8.04 7.61
C LEU A 116 2.42 8.90 6.53
N ILE A 117 3.09 9.05 5.39
CA ILE A 117 2.49 9.67 4.20
C ILE A 117 1.91 8.57 3.35
N CYS A 118 0.64 8.72 2.97
CA CYS A 118 -0.04 7.90 1.98
C CYS A 118 -0.16 8.67 0.67
N ALA A 119 0.27 8.06 -0.43
CA ALA A 119 0.14 8.61 -1.77
C ALA A 119 -0.47 7.56 -2.71
N SER A 120 -1.10 8.03 -3.78
CA SER A 120 -1.62 7.17 -4.84
C SER A 120 -1.36 7.75 -6.22
N ARG A 121 -1.29 6.87 -7.22
CA ARG A 121 -1.14 7.22 -8.63
C ARG A 121 -1.90 6.23 -9.50
N THR A 122 -2.62 6.74 -10.49
CA THR A 122 -3.20 5.93 -11.57
C THR A 122 -2.09 5.46 -12.50
N LEU A 123 -2.09 4.17 -12.85
CA LEU A 123 -1.13 3.59 -13.79
C LEU A 123 -1.80 3.37 -15.14
N ASP A 124 -1.14 3.75 -16.22
CA ASP A 124 -1.55 3.32 -17.55
C ASP A 124 -1.18 1.84 -17.75
N LEU A 125 -2.01 1.15 -18.54
CA LEU A 125 -1.89 -0.29 -18.74
C LEU A 125 -0.57 -0.71 -19.42
N PRO A 126 -0.07 -0.01 -20.47
CA PRO A 126 1.24 -0.31 -21.05
C PRO A 126 2.40 -0.25 -20.05
N THR A 127 2.52 0.86 -19.31
CA THR A 127 3.58 1.05 -18.30
C THR A 127 3.50 -0.03 -17.22
N PHE A 128 2.30 -0.29 -16.70
CA PHE A 128 2.09 -1.34 -15.72
C PHE A 128 2.50 -2.72 -16.25
N ARG A 129 2.10 -3.09 -17.47
CA ARG A 129 2.44 -4.40 -18.06
C ARG A 129 3.94 -4.60 -18.21
N ALA A 130 4.65 -3.58 -18.69
CA ALA A 130 6.10 -3.62 -18.85
C ALA A 130 6.80 -3.80 -17.50
N TRP A 131 6.41 -3.03 -16.49
CA TRP A 131 6.92 -3.16 -15.11
C TRP A 131 6.58 -4.53 -14.51
N HIS A 132 5.32 -4.96 -14.64
CA HIS A 132 4.83 -6.20 -14.04
C HIS A 132 5.51 -7.44 -14.61
N LEU A 133 5.88 -7.44 -15.91
CA LEU A 133 6.67 -8.50 -16.50
C LEU A 133 8.03 -8.64 -15.80
N ARG A 134 8.76 -7.52 -15.60
CA ARG A 134 10.03 -7.51 -14.86
C ARG A 134 9.85 -7.97 -13.42
N TRP A 135 8.79 -7.52 -12.75
CA TRP A 135 8.47 -7.91 -11.39
C TRP A 135 8.23 -9.42 -11.26
N GLN A 136 7.46 -10.01 -12.18
CA GLN A 136 7.20 -11.45 -12.19
C GLN A 136 8.46 -12.26 -12.50
N THR A 137 9.33 -11.77 -13.38
CA THR A 137 10.63 -12.38 -13.65
C THR A 137 11.48 -12.37 -12.38
N ALA A 138 11.62 -11.23 -11.71
CA ALA A 138 12.36 -11.11 -10.45
C ALA A 138 11.81 -12.04 -9.35
N LYS A 139 10.48 -12.19 -9.25
CA LYS A 139 9.85 -13.12 -8.29
C LYS A 139 10.15 -14.59 -8.56
N LYS A 140 10.40 -14.96 -9.82
CA LYS A 140 10.70 -16.34 -10.23
C LYS A 140 12.18 -16.68 -10.14
N SER A 141 13.05 -15.67 -10.03
CA SER A 141 14.49 -15.87 -9.80
C SER A 141 14.75 -16.66 -8.52
N ILE A 142 15.81 -17.46 -8.52
CA ILE A 142 16.18 -18.36 -7.41
C ILE A 142 17.54 -17.92 -6.88
N GLY A 143 17.76 -18.05 -5.58
CA GLY A 143 19.04 -17.73 -4.93
C GLY A 143 19.17 -16.26 -4.56
N ALA A 144 20.41 -15.85 -4.29
CA ALA A 144 20.74 -14.54 -3.71
C ALA A 144 20.31 -13.35 -4.58
N GLU A 145 20.25 -13.52 -5.90
CA GLU A 145 19.90 -12.45 -6.85
C GLU A 145 18.42 -12.06 -6.79
N ARG A 146 17.54 -12.92 -6.26
CA ARG A 146 16.09 -12.66 -6.21
C ARG A 146 15.79 -11.38 -5.46
N GLN A 147 16.35 -11.21 -4.27
CA GLN A 147 16.06 -10.06 -3.43
C GLN A 147 16.57 -8.77 -4.09
N GLN A 148 17.80 -8.80 -4.62
CA GLN A 148 18.38 -7.68 -5.36
C GLN A 148 17.51 -7.27 -6.57
N GLN A 149 17.02 -8.22 -7.36
CA GLN A 149 16.16 -7.92 -8.51
C GLN A 149 14.80 -7.34 -8.06
N LEU A 150 14.22 -7.84 -6.98
CA LEU A 150 12.98 -7.30 -6.42
C LEU A 150 13.19 -5.86 -5.90
N ASP A 151 14.33 -5.58 -5.29
CA ASP A 151 14.64 -4.23 -4.80
C ASP A 151 14.84 -3.25 -5.95
N ILE A 152 15.52 -3.66 -7.03
CA ILE A 152 15.70 -2.83 -8.24
C ILE A 152 14.34 -2.53 -8.88
N VAL A 153 13.53 -3.55 -9.19
CA VAL A 153 12.25 -3.34 -9.88
C VAL A 153 11.23 -2.65 -8.98
N GLY A 154 11.26 -2.90 -7.67
CA GLY A 154 10.37 -2.28 -6.69
C GLY A 154 10.73 -0.82 -6.33
N ALA A 155 11.92 -0.35 -6.73
CA ALA A 155 12.35 1.04 -6.53
C ALA A 155 11.83 2.00 -7.63
N GLU A 156 11.50 1.47 -8.81
CA GLU A 156 10.87 2.18 -9.94
C GLU A 156 9.48 2.76 -9.58
#